data_AF-A0A5E4RQN3-F1
#
_entry.id   AF-A0A5E4RQN3-F1
#
_cell.length_a   1.000
_cell.length_b   1.000
_cell.length_c   1.000
_cell.angle_alpha   90.00
_cell.angle_beta   90.00
_cell.angle_gamma   90.00
#
_symmetry.space_group_name_H-M   'P 1'
#
loop_
_entity.id
_entity.type
_entity.pdbx_description
1 polymer ?
#
loop_
_entity_poly.entity_id
_entity_poly.type
_entity_poly.pdbx_seq_one_letter_code
_entity_poly.pdbx_strand_id
1 'polypeptide(L)'
;MKHKLWAVAALSLGMASAYAQVGQVTVSDAWARGTVPGQSATGIFMTLQAPRATTLVGVSTPAAANAEVHEMKLEGTLMKMRALPSGLPLPANQPVQLKPGGYHIMLSDLKTPLKKGDTVPVTLRFESADHKMSEQQVQIPVLDLTASGPAGAGMSGMSGMSGMAGMAHGAAHSQ
;
A
#
# COMPACT_ATOMS: atom_id res chain seq x y z
N MET A 1 38.79 -4.68 -62.99
CA MET A 1 39.44 -5.76 -62.20
C MET A 1 40.06 -5.09 -60.97
N LYS A 2 39.74 -5.29 -59.69
CA LYS A 2 38.85 -6.17 -58.91
C LYS A 2 38.55 -5.37 -57.62
N HIS A 3 37.29 -5.28 -57.19
CA HIS A 3 36.92 -4.60 -55.93
C HIS A 3 37.33 -5.47 -54.73
N LYS A 4 37.98 -4.89 -53.71
CA LYS A 4 38.20 -5.52 -52.41
C LYS A 4 37.36 -4.78 -51.38
N LEU A 5 36.18 -5.33 -51.10
CA LEU A 5 35.29 -4.95 -50.01
C LEU A 5 35.84 -5.55 -48.71
N TRP A 6 36.04 -4.73 -47.68
CA TRP A 6 36.17 -5.23 -46.31
C TRP A 6 34.94 -4.74 -45.54
N ALA A 7 33.96 -5.62 -45.38
CA ALA A 7 32.84 -5.38 -44.49
C ALA A 7 33.27 -5.76 -43.07
N VAL A 8 33.39 -4.77 -42.19
CA VAL A 8 33.50 -4.99 -40.74
C VAL A 8 32.08 -5.05 -40.20
N ALA A 9 31.59 -6.27 -39.94
CA ALA A 9 30.33 -6.49 -39.25
C ALA A 9 30.55 -6.25 -37.74
N ALA A 10 30.12 -5.09 -37.24
CA ALA A 10 30.08 -4.81 -35.82
C ALA A 10 28.90 -5.60 -35.21
N LEU A 11 29.22 -6.72 -34.56
CA LEU A 11 28.27 -7.50 -33.79
C LEU A 11 28.04 -6.81 -32.44
N SER A 12 27.05 -5.93 -32.37
CA SER A 12 26.59 -5.33 -31.12
C SER A 12 25.88 -6.40 -30.28
N LEU A 13 26.62 -7.01 -29.35
CA LEU A 13 26.07 -7.84 -28.28
C LEU A 13 25.13 -6.98 -27.43
N GLY A 14 23.83 -7.17 -27.61
CA GLY A 14 22.80 -6.61 -26.76
C GLY A 14 22.98 -7.13 -25.34
N MET A 15 23.46 -6.27 -24.46
CA MET A 15 23.62 -6.54 -23.05
C MET A 15 22.21 -6.54 -22.42
N ALA A 16 21.55 -7.68 -22.43
CA ALA A 16 20.31 -7.88 -21.71
C ALA A 16 20.64 -7.87 -20.21
N SER A 17 20.44 -6.72 -19.57
CA SER A 17 20.50 -6.60 -18.12
C SER A 17 19.48 -7.55 -17.51
N ALA A 18 19.96 -8.71 -17.04
CA ALA A 18 19.19 -9.61 -16.22
C ALA A 18 18.98 -8.92 -14.86
N TYR A 19 17.92 -8.13 -14.74
CA TYR A 19 17.43 -7.68 -13.44
C TYR A 19 17.07 -8.94 -12.66
N ALA A 20 17.93 -9.32 -11.71
CA ALA A 20 17.64 -10.38 -10.76
C ALA A 20 16.29 -10.04 -10.12
N GLN A 21 15.26 -10.81 -10.45
CA GLN A 21 13.93 -10.62 -9.94
C GLN A 21 14.01 -10.89 -8.43
N VAL A 22 14.05 -9.82 -7.63
CA VAL A 22 13.50 -9.89 -6.26
C VAL A 22 12.13 -10.54 -6.44
N GLY A 23 11.87 -11.63 -5.72
CA GLY A 23 10.66 -12.42 -5.97
C GLY A 23 9.44 -11.50 -5.91
N GLN A 24 8.60 -11.53 -6.95
CA GLN A 24 7.51 -10.56 -7.12
C GLN A 24 6.68 -10.47 -5.83
N VAL A 25 6.55 -9.27 -5.28
CA VAL A 25 5.76 -9.05 -4.07
C VAL A 25 4.31 -9.14 -4.48
N THR A 26 3.56 -10.04 -3.83
CA THR A 26 2.12 -10.16 -4.07
C THR A 26 1.44 -8.96 -3.43
N VAL A 27 0.60 -8.27 -4.22
CA VAL A 27 -0.19 -7.12 -3.79
C VAL A 27 -1.66 -7.49 -3.94
N SER A 28 -2.41 -7.45 -2.84
CA SER A 28 -3.86 -7.71 -2.85
C SER A 28 -4.62 -6.59 -2.16
N ASP A 29 -5.93 -6.53 -2.41
CA ASP A 29 -6.86 -5.61 -1.74
C ASP A 29 -6.41 -4.14 -1.80
N ALA A 30 -5.76 -3.76 -2.89
CA ALA A 30 -5.18 -2.44 -3.05
C ALA A 30 -6.26 -1.41 -3.39
N TRP A 31 -6.27 -0.28 -2.69
CA TRP A 31 -7.17 0.83 -2.97
C TRP A 31 -6.67 2.16 -2.39
N ALA A 32 -7.12 3.26 -2.96
CA ALA A 32 -6.88 4.62 -2.47
C ALA A 32 -8.19 5.23 -1.97
N ARG A 33 -8.13 6.01 -0.89
CA ARG A 33 -9.29 6.79 -0.44
C ARG A 33 -9.50 7.99 -1.36
N GLY A 34 -10.74 8.17 -1.83
CA GLY A 34 -11.13 9.33 -2.62
C GLY A 34 -10.97 10.65 -1.83
N THR A 35 -10.88 11.76 -2.54
CA THR A 35 -10.70 13.09 -1.97
C THR A 35 -11.73 14.08 -2.51
N VAL A 36 -11.92 15.18 -1.77
CA VAL A 36 -12.76 16.31 -2.17
C VAL A 36 -11.91 17.47 -2.71
N PRO A 37 -12.47 18.40 -3.50
CA PRO A 37 -11.75 19.61 -3.89
C PRO A 37 -11.15 20.35 -2.67
N GLY A 38 -9.88 20.73 -2.76
CA GLY A 38 -9.14 21.39 -1.68
C GLY A 38 -8.40 20.44 -0.72
N GLN A 39 -8.71 19.14 -0.74
CA GLN A 39 -7.94 18.15 0.03
C GLN A 39 -6.65 17.77 -0.72
N SER A 40 -5.49 18.10 -0.15
CA SER A 40 -4.17 17.91 -0.77
C SER A 40 -3.50 16.57 -0.43
N ALA A 41 -4.15 15.72 0.37
CA ALA A 41 -3.52 14.53 0.93
C ALA A 41 -4.49 13.35 1.06
N THR A 42 -4.02 12.11 0.89
CA THR A 42 -4.85 10.91 1.05
C THR A 42 -4.03 9.66 1.37
N GLY A 43 -4.70 8.58 1.76
CA GLY A 43 -4.09 7.29 2.06
C GLY A 43 -4.34 6.24 0.98
N ILE A 44 -3.32 5.41 0.74
CA ILE A 44 -3.39 4.16 -0.02
C ILE A 44 -3.20 2.98 0.93
N PHE A 45 -3.99 1.94 0.70
CA PHE A 45 -4.09 0.74 1.51
C PHE A 45 -3.98 -0.50 0.60
N MET A 46 -3.39 -1.57 1.11
CA MET A 46 -3.16 -2.83 0.40
C MET A 46 -2.62 -3.89 1.36
N THR A 47 -2.60 -5.14 0.94
CA THR A 47 -1.84 -6.20 1.59
C THR A 47 -0.62 -6.55 0.74
N LEU A 48 0.55 -6.63 1.36
CA LEU A 48 1.82 -7.00 0.72
C LEU A 48 2.31 -8.32 1.28
N GLN A 49 2.69 -9.26 0.41
CA GLN A 49 3.34 -10.50 0.82
C GLN A 49 4.55 -10.77 -0.07
N ALA A 50 5.73 -10.82 0.53
CA ALA A 50 6.97 -11.09 -0.16
C ALA A 50 7.38 -12.57 0.03
N PRO A 51 7.82 -13.30 -1.01
CA PRO A 51 8.26 -14.69 -0.87
C PRO A 51 9.57 -14.85 -0.07
N ARG A 52 10.33 -13.75 0.06
CA ARG A 52 11.59 -13.65 0.82
C ARG A 52 11.53 -12.40 1.68
N ALA A 53 12.35 -12.34 2.73
CA ALA A 53 12.45 -11.14 3.56
C ALA A 53 12.89 -9.95 2.70
N THR A 54 12.13 -8.87 2.74
CA THR A 54 12.27 -7.70 1.87
C THR A 54 11.72 -6.48 2.60
N THR A 55 12.13 -5.27 2.23
CA THR A 55 11.63 -4.02 2.79
C THR A 55 11.03 -3.17 1.68
N LEU A 56 9.84 -2.62 1.89
CA LEU A 56 9.30 -1.56 1.04
C LEU A 56 9.98 -0.25 1.42
N VAL A 57 10.94 0.19 0.62
CA VAL A 57 11.84 1.33 0.90
C VAL A 57 11.44 2.61 0.17
N GLY A 58 10.43 2.55 -0.70
CA GLY A 58 9.98 3.73 -1.40
C GLY A 58 8.67 3.51 -2.13
N VAL A 59 7.94 4.61 -2.32
CA VAL A 59 6.72 4.66 -3.10
C VAL A 59 6.75 5.93 -3.94
N SER A 60 6.24 5.87 -5.17
CA SER A 60 6.06 7.05 -6.00
C SER A 60 4.82 6.94 -6.88
N THR A 61 4.28 8.08 -7.27
CA THR A 61 3.13 8.17 -8.19
C THR A 61 3.15 9.51 -8.92
N PRO A 62 2.71 9.57 -10.19
CA PRO A 62 2.51 10.85 -10.87
C PRO A 62 1.38 11.70 -10.27
N ALA A 63 0.48 11.12 -9.45
CA ALA A 63 -0.70 11.80 -8.90
C ALA A 63 -0.40 12.77 -7.75
N ALA A 64 0.75 12.63 -7.09
CA ALA A 64 1.16 13.39 -5.91
C ALA A 64 2.61 13.87 -6.06
N ALA A 65 3.01 14.92 -5.35
CA ALA A 65 4.44 15.28 -5.31
C ALA A 65 5.23 14.35 -4.36
N ASN A 66 4.57 13.89 -3.29
CA ASN A 66 5.20 13.11 -2.23
C ASN A 66 4.38 11.84 -1.95
N ALA A 67 5.08 10.73 -1.73
CA ALA A 67 4.49 9.45 -1.36
C ALA A 67 5.39 8.74 -0.34
N GLU A 68 4.87 8.48 0.85
CA GLU A 68 5.64 7.97 1.99
C GLU A 68 4.90 6.85 2.70
N VAL A 69 5.63 5.90 3.29
CA VAL A 69 5.02 4.87 4.14
C VAL A 69 4.95 5.37 5.57
N HIS A 70 3.75 5.36 6.15
CA HIS A 70 3.47 5.87 7.48
C HIS A 70 2.91 4.77 8.38
N GLU A 71 3.20 4.84 9.68
CA GLU A 71 2.55 4.04 10.72
C GLU A 71 1.71 4.90 11.65
N MET A 72 0.70 4.27 12.21
CA MET A 72 -0.06 4.79 13.34
C MET A 72 0.41 4.07 14.60
N LYS A 73 1.10 4.78 15.50
CA LYS A 73 1.63 4.20 16.74
C LYS A 73 1.08 4.94 17.95
N LEU A 74 0.73 4.18 18.99
CA LEU A 74 0.39 4.76 20.28
C LEU A 74 1.66 5.29 20.95
N GLU A 75 1.71 6.59 21.17
CA GLU A 75 2.74 7.25 21.96
C GLU A 75 2.09 7.87 23.19
N GLY A 76 2.26 7.21 24.34
CA GLY A 76 1.53 7.55 25.55
C GLY A 76 0.05 7.24 25.39
N THR A 77 -0.79 8.28 25.44
CA THR A 77 -2.25 8.17 25.26
C THR A 77 -2.74 8.62 23.89
N LEU A 78 -1.85 9.10 23.01
CA LEU A 78 -2.20 9.60 21.69
C LEU A 78 -1.72 8.66 20.58
N MET A 79 -2.61 8.40 19.64
CA MET A 79 -2.24 7.79 18.36
C MET A 79 -1.55 8.84 17.49
N LYS A 80 -0.30 8.58 17.08
CA LYS A 80 0.46 9.45 16.20
C LYS A 80 0.74 8.77 14.87
N MET A 81 0.63 9.56 13.80
CA MET A 81 1.07 9.20 12.47
C MET A 81 2.56 9.53 12.33
N ARG A 82 3.35 8.59 11.81
CA ARG A 82 4.80 8.75 11.68
C ARG A 82 5.28 8.12 10.37
N ALA A 83 6.11 8.84 9.62
CA ALA A 83 6.80 8.30 8.45
C ALA A 83 7.83 7.21 8.85
N LEU A 84 7.99 6.20 7.99
CA LEU A 84 8.99 5.14 8.13
C LEU A 84 10.15 5.41 7.16
N PRO A 85 11.18 6.19 7.56
CA PRO A 85 12.30 6.52 6.68
C PRO A 85 13.13 5.29 6.30
N SER A 86 13.15 4.26 7.16
CA SER A 86 13.80 2.98 6.88
C SER A 86 12.94 2.02 6.03
N GLY A 87 11.73 2.43 5.65
CA GLY A 87 10.78 1.59 4.94
C GLY A 87 9.99 0.62 5.84
N LEU A 88 9.07 -0.12 5.21
CA LEU A 88 8.22 -1.10 5.87
C LEU A 88 8.79 -2.52 5.67
N PRO A 89 9.23 -3.22 6.73
CA PRO A 89 9.72 -4.58 6.62
C PRO A 89 8.59 -5.55 6.24
N LEU A 90 8.87 -6.43 5.29
CA LEU A 90 8.02 -7.52 4.82
C LEU A 90 8.70 -8.86 5.15
N PRO A 91 8.28 -9.54 6.23
CA PRO A 91 8.82 -10.85 6.56
C PRO A 91 8.47 -11.87 5.47
N ALA A 92 9.37 -12.84 5.24
CA ALA A 92 9.18 -13.85 4.20
C ALA A 92 7.87 -14.62 4.41
N ASN A 93 7.07 -14.71 3.35
CA ASN A 93 5.78 -15.41 3.29
C ASN A 93 4.73 -14.93 4.30
N GLN A 94 4.92 -13.77 4.94
CA GLN A 94 3.94 -13.18 5.85
C GLN A 94 3.22 -11.99 5.19
N PRO A 95 1.88 -11.96 5.19
CA PRO A 95 1.14 -10.81 4.71
C PRO A 95 1.29 -9.64 5.70
N VAL A 96 1.67 -8.49 5.17
CA VAL A 96 1.70 -7.21 5.90
C VAL A 96 0.58 -6.33 5.36
N GLN A 97 -0.33 -5.96 6.25
CA GLN A 97 -1.54 -5.22 5.87
C GLN A 97 -1.35 -3.72 6.13
N LEU A 98 -1.53 -2.93 5.07
CA LEU A 98 -1.66 -1.48 5.11
C LEU A 98 -3.16 -1.16 5.11
N LYS A 99 -3.66 -0.58 6.21
CA LYS A 99 -5.08 -0.33 6.43
C LYS A 99 -5.31 0.97 7.22
N PRO A 100 -6.53 1.55 7.16
CA PRO A 100 -6.88 2.68 8.02
C PRO A 100 -6.57 2.41 9.49
N GLY A 101 -5.86 3.32 10.15
CA GLY A 101 -5.47 3.19 11.56
C GLY A 101 -4.23 2.31 11.82
N GLY A 102 -3.58 1.77 10.79
CA GLY A 102 -2.30 1.04 10.87
C GLY A 102 -1.25 1.62 9.92
N TYR A 103 -0.47 0.74 9.29
CA TYR A 103 0.40 1.13 8.19
C TYR A 103 -0.41 1.64 6.99
N HIS A 104 0.07 2.65 6.30
CA HIS A 104 -0.53 3.16 5.08
C HIS A 104 0.49 3.92 4.25
N ILE A 105 0.22 4.07 2.96
CA ILE A 105 0.99 4.96 2.11
C ILE A 105 0.27 6.31 2.12
N MET A 106 0.96 7.35 2.58
CA MET A 106 0.47 8.71 2.57
C MET A 106 0.89 9.39 1.27
N LEU A 107 -0.09 9.88 0.50
CA LEU A 107 0.15 10.79 -0.61
C LEU A 107 -0.10 12.22 -0.15
N SER A 108 0.85 13.12 -0.39
CA SER A 108 0.72 14.55 -0.12
C SER A 108 1.04 15.38 -1.36
N ASP A 109 0.49 16.60 -1.37
CA ASP A 109 0.54 17.52 -2.50
C ASP A 109 -0.04 16.89 -3.77
N LEU A 110 -1.27 16.40 -3.64
CA LEU A 110 -2.06 15.87 -4.75
C LEU A 110 -2.21 16.93 -5.85
N LYS A 111 -1.92 16.52 -7.09
CA LYS A 111 -2.03 17.41 -8.26
C LYS A 111 -3.47 17.64 -8.67
N THR A 112 -4.32 16.62 -8.50
CA THR A 112 -5.76 16.67 -8.74
C THR A 112 -6.49 15.88 -7.66
N PRO A 113 -7.76 16.20 -7.37
CA PRO A 113 -8.60 15.36 -6.52
C PRO A 113 -8.72 13.94 -7.10
N LEU A 114 -8.74 12.93 -6.23
CA LEU A 114 -8.96 11.53 -6.61
C LEU A 114 -10.43 11.17 -6.40
N LYS A 115 -11.14 10.82 -7.46
CA LYS A 115 -12.57 10.50 -7.39
C LYS A 115 -12.79 8.99 -7.42
N LYS A 116 -13.89 8.54 -6.82
CA LYS A 116 -14.31 7.14 -6.91
C LYS A 116 -14.36 6.70 -8.36
N GLY A 117 -13.78 5.52 -8.64
CA GLY A 117 -13.71 4.94 -9.99
C GLY A 117 -12.46 5.35 -10.76
N ASP A 118 -11.71 6.35 -10.29
CA ASP A 118 -10.38 6.65 -10.83
C ASP A 118 -9.41 5.50 -10.50
N THR A 119 -8.28 5.47 -11.21
CA THR A 119 -7.18 4.56 -10.94
C THR A 119 -5.88 5.34 -10.86
N VAL A 120 -5.11 5.11 -9.79
CA VAL A 120 -3.82 5.77 -9.55
C VAL A 120 -2.70 4.77 -9.81
N PRO A 121 -1.80 5.01 -10.78
CA PRO A 121 -0.60 4.20 -10.92
C PRO A 121 0.37 4.52 -9.77
N VAL A 122 0.86 3.47 -9.11
CA VAL A 122 1.83 3.56 -8.01
C VAL A 122 3.00 2.64 -8.29
N THR A 123 4.21 3.16 -8.13
CA THR A 123 5.44 2.37 -8.16
C THR A 123 5.88 2.09 -6.73
N LEU A 124 6.00 0.81 -6.39
CA LEU A 124 6.54 0.32 -5.13
C LEU A 124 7.99 -0.09 -5.33
N ARG A 125 8.90 0.43 -4.50
CA ARG A 125 10.33 0.10 -4.54
C ARG A 125 10.71 -0.76 -3.34
N PHE A 126 11.26 -1.93 -3.63
CA PHE A 126 11.61 -2.94 -2.63
C PHE A 126 13.12 -3.16 -2.58
N GLU A 127 13.64 -3.38 -1.38
CA GLU A 127 15.02 -3.81 -1.12
C GLU A 127 14.99 -5.20 -0.47
N SER A 128 15.63 -6.17 -1.10
CA SER A 128 15.79 -7.52 -0.54
C SER A 128 16.89 -7.58 0.51
N ALA A 129 16.94 -8.67 1.29
CA ALA A 129 17.97 -8.89 2.30
C ALA A 129 19.42 -8.91 1.76
N ASP A 130 19.60 -9.14 0.45
CA ASP A 130 20.89 -9.05 -0.26
C ASP A 130 21.14 -7.66 -0.90
N HIS A 131 20.45 -6.61 -0.43
CA HIS A 131 20.55 -5.22 -0.89
C HIS A 131 20.26 -5.01 -2.38
N LYS A 132 19.47 -5.90 -3.00
CA LYS A 132 19.00 -5.72 -4.38
C LYS A 132 17.71 -4.93 -4.39
N MET A 133 17.67 -3.94 -5.27
CA MET A 133 16.50 -3.09 -5.48
C MET A 133 15.63 -3.66 -6.60
N SER A 134 14.32 -3.56 -6.43
CA SER A 134 13.33 -3.87 -7.47
C SER A 134 12.16 -2.89 -7.41
N GLU A 135 11.49 -2.71 -8.54
CA GLU A 135 10.31 -1.86 -8.63
C GLU A 135 9.13 -2.66 -9.18
N GLN A 136 7.94 -2.40 -8.64
CA GLN A 136 6.70 -2.99 -9.10
C GLN A 136 5.64 -1.91 -9.24
N GLN A 137 5.10 -1.78 -10.45
CA GLN A 137 3.97 -0.89 -10.71
C GLN A 137 2.66 -1.60 -10.39
N VAL A 138 1.77 -0.88 -9.71
CA VAL A 138 0.44 -1.36 -9.31
C VAL A 138 -0.58 -0.29 -9.66
N GLN A 139 -1.70 -0.71 -10.25
CA GLN A 139 -2.84 0.15 -10.50
C GLN A 139 -3.78 0.10 -9.29
N ILE A 140 -3.94 1.25 -8.62
CA ILE A 140 -4.68 1.36 -7.38
C ILE A 140 -6.06 1.98 -7.67
N PRO A 141 -7.17 1.23 -7.54
CA PRO A 141 -8.51 1.78 -7.70
C PRO A 141 -8.83 2.75 -6.56
N VAL A 142 -9.50 3.86 -6.90
CA VAL A 142 -9.97 4.85 -5.92
C VAL A 142 -11.39 4.48 -5.47
N LEU A 143 -11.56 4.30 -4.16
CA LEU A 143 -12.86 4.07 -3.52
C LEU A 143 -13.43 5.38 -2.95
N ASP A 144 -14.65 5.29 -2.42
CA ASP A 144 -15.34 6.41 -1.78
C ASP A 144 -14.53 7.04 -0.63
N LEU A 145 -14.81 8.32 -0.35
CA LEU A 145 -14.19 9.07 0.74
C LEU A 145 -14.36 8.37 2.11
N THR A 146 -15.51 7.72 2.31
CA THR A 146 -15.88 7.03 3.56
C THR A 146 -15.49 5.55 3.58
N ALA A 147 -14.82 5.07 2.53
CA ALA A 147 -14.44 3.66 2.45
C ALA A 147 -13.47 3.27 3.58
N SER A 148 -13.68 2.06 4.11
CA SER A 148 -12.79 1.39 5.06
C SER A 148 -12.05 0.19 4.44
N GLY A 149 -12.36 -0.14 3.19
CA GLY A 149 -11.81 -1.26 2.42
C GLY A 149 -12.70 -1.57 1.21
N PRO A 150 -12.24 -2.41 0.25
CA PRO A 150 -13.12 -3.00 -0.75
C PRO A 150 -14.18 -3.85 -0.05
N ALA A 151 -15.40 -3.94 -0.60
CA ALA A 151 -16.56 -4.58 0.03
C ALA A 151 -16.44 -6.11 0.32
N GLY A 152 -15.25 -6.70 0.24
CA GLY A 152 -14.94 -8.09 0.63
C GLY A 152 -13.86 -8.22 1.72
N ALA A 153 -13.21 -7.12 2.14
CA ALA A 153 -12.12 -7.15 3.12
C ALA A 153 -12.62 -6.66 4.49
N GLY A 154 -13.38 -7.52 5.17
CA GLY A 154 -13.67 -7.38 6.60
C GLY A 154 -15.09 -6.97 6.94
N MET A 155 -15.94 -7.97 7.21
CA MET A 155 -16.97 -7.88 8.25
C MET A 155 -17.48 -9.27 8.67
N SER A 156 -16.62 -10.27 8.82
CA SER A 156 -16.96 -11.50 9.56
C SER A 156 -16.51 -11.34 11.01
N GLY A 157 -17.24 -10.56 11.81
CA GLY A 157 -16.88 -10.38 13.22
C GLY A 157 -17.50 -9.21 13.95
N MET A 158 -18.76 -8.84 13.69
CA MET A 158 -19.52 -7.99 14.62
C MET A 158 -21.03 -8.19 14.48
N SER A 159 -21.49 -9.44 14.57
CA SER A 159 -22.92 -9.77 14.72
C SER A 159 -23.08 -10.57 16.01
N GLY A 160 -23.13 -9.88 17.15
CA GLY A 160 -23.30 -10.54 18.43
C GLY A 160 -23.18 -9.65 19.66
N MET A 161 -23.81 -8.46 19.69
CA MET A 161 -24.15 -7.83 20.98
C MET A 161 -25.35 -6.90 20.85
N SER A 162 -26.51 -7.48 20.55
CA SER A 162 -27.81 -6.82 20.68
C SER A 162 -28.75 -7.79 21.39
N GLY A 163 -28.71 -7.77 22.73
CA GLY A 163 -29.59 -8.62 23.53
C GLY A 163 -29.27 -8.64 25.02
N MET A 164 -29.43 -7.52 25.73
CA MET A 164 -29.71 -7.54 27.17
C MET A 164 -30.54 -6.30 27.54
N ALA A 165 -31.77 -6.25 27.03
CA ALA A 165 -32.81 -5.40 27.56
C ALA A 165 -33.78 -6.30 28.33
N GLY A 166 -33.99 -5.99 29.61
CA GLY A 166 -35.14 -6.47 30.37
C GLY A 166 -34.84 -7.46 31.49
N MET A 167 -34.47 -6.96 32.66
CA MET A 167 -34.90 -7.55 33.93
C MET A 167 -35.35 -6.43 34.87
N ALA A 168 -36.65 -6.17 34.82
CA ALA A 168 -37.39 -5.53 35.89
C ALA A 168 -37.67 -6.57 37.00
N HIS A 169 -37.32 -6.22 38.23
CA HIS A 169 -37.97 -6.62 39.48
C HIS A 169 -37.79 -5.38 40.36
N GLY A 170 -38.84 -4.66 40.74
CA GLY A 170 -40.00 -5.20 41.45
C GLY A 170 -39.80 -4.83 42.92
N ALA A 171 -40.39 -3.72 43.32
CA ALA A 171 -40.34 -3.14 44.66
C ALA A 171 -40.91 -4.09 45.73
N ALA A 172 -40.37 -3.99 46.97
CA ALA A 172 -41.17 -4.17 48.18
C ALA A 172 -40.49 -3.47 49.37
N HIS A 173 -41.19 -2.47 49.91
CA HIS A 173 -41.00 -1.82 51.19
C HIS A 173 -41.72 -2.62 52.30
N SER A 174 -41.28 -2.42 53.55
CA SER A 174 -41.91 -2.78 54.85
C SER A 174 -41.98 -4.28 55.19
N GLN A 175 -41.60 -4.73 56.39
CA GLN A 175 -41.66 -4.12 57.73
C GLN A 175 -40.32 -4.18 58.48
#